data_AF-A0A7W7VNY0-F1
#
_entry.id   AF-A0A7W7VNY0-F1
#
_cell.length_a   1.000
_cell.length_b   1.000
_cell.length_c   1.000
_cell.angle_alpha   90.00
_cell.angle_beta   90.00
_cell.angle_gamma   90.00
#
_symmetry.space_group_name_H-M   'P 1'
#
loop_
_entity.id
_entity.type
_entity.pdbx_description
1 polymer ?
#
loop_
_entity_poly.entity_id
_entity_poly.type
_entity_poly.pdbx_seq_one_letter_code
_entity_poly.pdbx_strand_id
1 'polypeptide(L)' 'MSETARRAGVSPQYLSEMERGLKEPSSEMIAAVAGALDVTLIDLTLAVADSLRSAQSDVSRGATCSAAYALAA' A
#
# COMPACT_ATOMS: atom_id res chain seq x y z
N MET A 1 5.30 -2.98 15.32
CA MET A 1 6.41 -2.41 14.53
C MET A 1 7.78 -2.97 14.88
N SER A 2 8.23 -2.91 16.15
CA SER A 2 9.58 -3.39 16.50
C SER A 2 9.83 -4.85 16.10
N GLU A 3 8.84 -5.73 16.29
CA GLU A 3 8.96 -7.15 15.94
C GLU A 3 9.06 -7.38 14.42
N THR A 4 8.21 -6.74 13.62
CA THR A 4 8.26 -6.83 12.15
C THR A 4 9.58 -6.30 11.61
N ALA A 5 10.04 -5.15 12.12
CA ALA A 5 11.33 -4.57 11.73
C ALA A 5 12.49 -5.52 12.05
N ARG A 6 12.48 -6.12 13.25
CA ARG A 6 13.46 -7.11 13.68
C ARG A 6 13.46 -8.35 12.77
N ARG A 7 12.28 -8.90 12.46
CA ARG A 7 12.12 -10.05 11.56
C ARG A 7 12.58 -9.74 10.13
N ALA A 8 12.36 -8.51 9.67
CA ALA A 8 12.76 -8.04 8.34
C ALA A 8 14.24 -7.60 8.27
N GLY A 9 14.96 -7.57 9.39
CA GLY A 9 16.37 -7.14 9.44
C GLY A 9 16.56 -5.63 9.21
N VAL A 10 15.54 -4.81 9.48
CA VAL A 10 15.60 -3.34 9.34
C VAL A 10 15.40 -2.65 10.69
N SER A 11 15.80 -1.38 10.79
CA SER A 11 15.53 -0.62 12.01
C SER A 11 14.03 -0.26 12.10
N PRO A 12 13.46 -0.16 13.32
CA PRO A 12 12.09 0.33 13.50
C PRO A 12 11.86 1.73 12.90
N GLN A 13 12.89 2.58 12.93
CA GLN A 13 12.86 3.90 12.29
C GLN A 13 12.74 3.77 10.77
N TYR A 14 13.54 2.91 10.14
CA TYR A 14 13.50 2.69 8.69
C TYR A 14 12.12 2.21 8.24
N LEU A 15 11.55 1.23 8.96
CA LEU A 15 10.18 0.74 8.67
C LEU A 15 9.13 1.86 8.84
N SER A 16 9.27 2.72 9.86
CA SER A 16 8.37 3.86 10.02
C SER A 16 8.50 4.91 8.92
N GLU A 17 9.70 5.12 8.37
CA GLU A 17 9.90 6.02 7.23
C GLU A 17 9.30 5.44 5.96
N MET A 18 9.45 4.13 5.73
CA MET A 18 8.84 3.41 4.60
C MET A 18 7.31 3.52 4.59
N GLU A 19 6.66 3.26 5.72
CA GLU A 19 5.19 3.30 5.80
C GLU A 19 4.59 4.69 5.55
N ARG A 20 5.38 5.75 5.82
CA ARG A 20 5.01 7.13 5.54
C ARG A 20 5.33 7.56 4.11
N GLY A 21 5.89 6.67 3.29
CA GLY A 21 6.35 6.98 1.94
C GLY A 21 7.57 7.90 1.89
N LEU A 22 8.34 8.00 2.99
CA LEU A 22 9.54 8.84 3.08
C LEU A 22 10.79 8.12 2.58
N LYS A 23 10.69 6.81 2.33
CA LYS A 23 11.75 5.95 1.82
C LYS A 23 11.21 5.05 0.72
N GLU A 24 11.99 4.89 -0.34
CA GLU A 24 11.76 3.86 -1.36
C GLU A 24 12.58 2.61 -1.03
N PRO A 25 11.92 1.50 -0.62
CA PRO A 25 12.62 0.26 -0.32
C PRO A 25 13.09 -0.45 -1.61
N SER A 26 14.22 -1.15 -1.56
CA SER A 26 14.65 -2.05 -2.63
C SER A 26 13.79 -3.30 -2.68
N SER A 27 13.87 -4.04 -3.79
CA SER A 27 13.16 -5.32 -3.96
C SER A 27 13.49 -6.34 -2.86
N GLU A 28 14.74 -6.40 -2.41
CA GLU A 28 15.17 -7.27 -1.30
C GLU A 28 14.52 -6.87 0.01
N MET A 29 14.39 -5.57 0.28
CA MET A 29 13.72 -5.08 1.49
C MET A 29 12.21 -5.35 1.46
N ILE A 30 11.58 -5.21 0.30
CA ILE A 30 10.17 -5.59 0.11
C ILE A 30 9.99 -7.09 0.39
N ALA A 31 10.86 -7.94 -0.16
CA ALA A 31 10.82 -9.38 0.08
C ALA A 31 11.05 -9.73 1.57
N ALA A 32 11.98 -9.06 2.24
CA ALA A 32 12.25 -9.27 3.66
C ALA A 32 11.06 -8.88 4.55
N VAL A 33 10.40 -7.75 4.25
CA VAL A 33 9.21 -7.30 4.98
C VAL A 33 8.01 -8.23 4.71
N ALA A 34 7.82 -8.69 3.48
CA ALA A 34 6.78 -9.66 3.15
C ALA A 34 6.98 -10.98 3.94
N GLY A 35 8.20 -11.50 3.97
CA GLY A 35 8.54 -12.68 4.78
C GLY A 35 8.37 -12.45 6.29
N ALA A 36 8.66 -11.24 6.78
CA ALA A 36 8.43 -10.87 8.18
C ALA A 36 6.94 -10.74 8.55
N LEU A 37 6.05 -10.62 7.56
CA LEU A 37 4.59 -10.59 7.73
C LEU A 37 3.94 -11.93 7.40
N ASP A 38 4.73 -12.97 7.11
CA ASP A 38 4.26 -14.30 6.72
C ASP A 38 3.35 -14.27 5.47
N VAL A 39 3.64 -13.34 4.53
CA VAL A 39 2.96 -13.22 3.24
C VAL A 39 3.92 -13.46 2.09
N THR A 40 3.43 -14.03 0.99
CA THR A 40 4.23 -14.15 -0.23
C THR A 40 4.21 -12.85 -1.04
N LEU A 41 5.17 -12.67 -1.94
CA LEU A 41 5.12 -11.55 -2.90
C LEU A 41 3.88 -11.62 -3.80
N ILE A 42 3.39 -12.83 -4.10
CA ILE A 42 2.15 -13.01 -4.86
C ILE A 42 0.98 -12.41 -4.07
N ASP A 43 0.82 -12.79 -2.79
CA ASP A 43 -0.25 -12.27 -1.92
C ASP A 43 -0.18 -10.75 -1.81
N LEU A 44 1.03 -10.20 -1.62
CA LEU A 44 1.26 -8.76 -1.55
C LEU A 44 0.81 -8.06 -2.84
N THR A 45 1.23 -8.57 -4.01
CA THR A 45 0.85 -7.96 -5.29
C THR A 45 -0.65 -8.03 -5.57
N LEU A 46 -1.31 -9.12 -5.17
CA LEU A 46 -2.77 -9.25 -5.26
C LEU A 46 -3.47 -8.20 -4.38
N ALA A 47 -3.04 -8.06 -3.12
CA ALA A 47 -3.59 -7.06 -2.20
C ALA A 47 -3.41 -5.61 -2.71
N VAL A 48 -2.26 -5.32 -3.33
CA VAL A 48 -2.01 -4.02 -3.97
C VAL A 48 -2.92 -3.82 -5.18
N ALA A 49 -3.06 -4.83 -6.05
CA ALA A 49 -3.94 -4.75 -7.22
C ALA A 49 -5.40 -4.51 -6.82
N ASP A 50 -5.89 -5.18 -5.78
CA ASP A 50 -7.25 -4.99 -5.26
C ASP A 50 -7.44 -3.61 -4.62
N SER A 51 -6.43 -3.11 -3.90
CA SER A 51 -6.44 -1.76 -3.35
C SER A 51 -6.51 -0.69 -4.45
N LEU A 52 -5.72 -0.86 -5.51
CA LEU A 52 -5.74 0.04 -6.67
C LEU A 52 -7.08 0.01 -7.42
N ARG A 53 -7.68 -1.18 -7.58
CA ARG A 53 -9.00 -1.36 -8.20
C ARG A 53 -10.10 -0.66 -7.38
N SER A 54 -10.02 -0.76 -6.05
CA SER A 54 -10.94 -0.09 -5.14
C SER A 54 -10.80 1.42 -5.24
N ALA A 55 -9.57 1.94 -5.22
CA ALA A 55 -9.30 3.37 -5.39
C ALA A 55 -9.82 3.91 -6.74
N GLN A 56 -9.66 3.18 -7.84
CA GLN A 56 -10.24 3.55 -9.15
C GLN A 56 -11.76 3.60 -9.13
N SER A 57 -12.40 2.68 -8.40
CA SER A 57 -13.85 2.65 -8.25
C SER A 57 -14.36 3.88 -7.48
N ASP A 58 -13.65 4.29 -6.43
CA ASP A 58 -14.00 5.50 -5.67
C ASP A 58 -13.83 6.78 -6.49
N VAL A 59 -12.75 6.88 -7.28
CA VAL A 59 -12.54 8.00 -8.22
C VAL A 59 -13.70 8.06 -9.23
N SER A 60 -14.11 6.93 -9.78
CA SER A 60 -15.21 6.84 -10.75
C SER A 60 -16.57 7.22 -10.13
N ARG A 61 -16.83 6.80 -8.88
CA ARG A 61 -18.03 7.19 -8.12
C ARG A 61 -18.05 8.70 -7.85
N GLY A 62 -16.93 9.28 -7.43
CA GLY A 62 -16.79 10.71 -7.20
C GLY A 62 -17.04 11.54 -8.46
N ALA A 63 -16.48 11.12 -9.60
CA ALA A 63 -16.72 11.76 -10.90
C ALA A 63 -18.20 11.70 -11.30
N THR A 64 -18.86 10.55 -11.08
CA THR A 64 -20.30 10.39 -11.39
C THR A 64 -21.18 11.31 -10.53
N CYS A 65 -20.91 11.39 -9.23
CA CYS A 65 -21.62 12.33 -8.34
C CYS A 65 -21.41 13.79 -8.78
N SER A 66 -20.17 14.19 -9.07
CA SER A 66 -19.87 15.55 -9.53
C SER A 66 -20.54 15.90 -10.85
N ALA A 67 -20.54 15.00 -11.82
CA ALA A 67 -21.22 15.18 -13.10
C ALA A 67 -22.75 15.28 -12.94
N ALA A 68 -23.34 14.46 -12.06
CA ALA A 68 -24.78 14.54 -11.75
C ALA A 68 -25.16 15.88 -11.11
N TYR A 69 -24.33 16.42 -10.21
CA TYR A 69 -24.52 17.76 -9.66
C TYR A 69 -24.40 18.85 -10.73
N ALA A 70 -23.45 18.72 -11.67
CA ALA A 70 -23.25 19.70 -12.74
C ALA A 70 -24.42 19.76 -13.74
N LEU A 71 -25.15 18.66 -13.96
CA LEU A 71 -26.32 18.64 -14.83
C LEU A 71 -27.59 19.20 -14.15
N ALA A 72 -27.58 19.32 -12.82
CA ALA A 72 -28.72 19.77 -12.02
C ALA A 72 -28.68 21.27 -11.68
N ALA A 73 -27.65 22.00 -12.13
CA ALA A 73 -27.44 23.44 -11.93
C ALA A 73 -27.65 24.22 -13.25
#